data_AF-A0A1T5F4W2-F1
#
_entry.id   AF-A0A1T5F4W2-F1
#
_cell.length_a   1.000
_cell.length_b   1.000
_cell.length_c   1.000
_cell.angle_alpha   90.00
_cell.angle_beta   90.00
_cell.angle_gamma   90.00
#
_symmetry.space_group_name_H-M   'P 1'
#
loop_
_entity.id
_entity.type
_entity.pdbx_description
1 polymer ?
#
loop_
_entity_poly.entity_id
_entity_poly.type
_entity_poly.pdbx_seq_one_letter_code
_entity_poly.pdbx_strand_id
1 'polypeptide(L)' 'MFLDQKLNYIHNNLVVEGIVERPEDYLYSSARNYTGLRNYLEIIKEWGKLERI' A
#
# COMPACT_ATOMS: atom_id res chain seq x y z
N MET A 1 14.30 7.15 0.53
CA MET A 1 14.11 7.67 1.90
C MET A 1 13.67 6.53 2.83
N PHE A 2 13.71 6.69 4.16
CA PHE A 2 13.30 5.64 5.13
C PHE A 2 11.87 5.13 4.90
N LEU A 3 10.96 6.01 4.49
CA LEU A 3 9.58 5.66 4.18
C LEU A 3 9.49 4.76 2.94
N ASP A 4 10.19 5.10 1.86
CA ASP A 4 10.15 4.34 0.60
C ASP A 4 10.65 2.91 0.78
N GLN A 5 11.69 2.71 1.59
CA GLN A 5 12.18 1.37 1.91
C GLN A 5 11.10 0.50 2.57
N LYS A 6 10.41 1.05 3.57
CA LYS A 6 9.33 0.34 4.27
C LYS A 6 8.14 0.11 3.37
N LEU A 7 7.77 1.11 2.58
CA LEU A 7 6.68 1.01 1.62
C LEU A 7 6.95 -0.11 0.60
N ASN A 8 8.17 -0.14 0.05
CA ASN A 8 8.59 -1.15 -0.90
C ASN A 8 8.61 -2.56 -0.28
N TYR A 9 9.05 -2.70 0.98
CA TYR A 9 8.98 -3.96 1.71
C TYR A 9 7.54 -4.47 1.83
N ILE A 10 6.61 -3.61 2.26
CA ILE A 10 5.20 -3.98 2.47
C ILE A 10 4.56 -4.42 1.14
N HIS A 11 4.83 -3.70 0.04
CA HIS A 11 4.28 -4.02 -1.27
C HIS A 11 4.83 -5.33 -1.85
N ASN A 12 6.13 -5.60 -1.67
CA ASN A 12 6.76 -6.81 -2.22
C ASN A 12 6.62 -8.05 -1.33
N ASN A 13 6.20 -7.92 -0.07
CA ASN A 13 6.06 -9.06 0.83
C ASN A 13 5.16 -10.16 0.23
N LEU A 14 4.06 -9.78 -0.41
CA LEU A 14 3.13 -10.72 -1.02
C LEU A 14 3.72 -11.44 -2.25
N VAL A 15 4.68 -10.82 -2.92
CA VAL A 15 5.42 -11.42 -4.05
C VAL A 15 6.46 -12.41 -3.53
N VAL A 16 7.21 -12.02 -2.48
CA VAL A 16 8.21 -12.88 -1.83
C VAL A 16 7.55 -14.15 -1.25
N GLU A 17 6.35 -14.02 -0.69
CA GLU A 17 5.56 -15.15 -0.17
C GLU A 17 4.86 -15.96 -1.28
N GLY A 18 4.97 -15.57 -2.55
CA GLY A 18 4.39 -16.31 -3.68
C GLY A 18 2.87 -16.25 -3.78
N ILE A 19 2.22 -15.28 -3.11
CA ILE A 19 0.75 -15.11 -3.12
C ILE A 19 0.29 -14.43 -4.42
N VAL A 20 1.11 -13.52 -4.95
CA VAL A 20 0.84 -12.76 -6.18
C VAL A 20 2.11 -12.63 -7.03
N GLU A 21 1.97 -12.46 -8.35
CA GLU A 21 3.11 -12.25 -9.26
C GLU A 21 3.63 -10.81 -9.20
N ARG A 22 2.76 -9.82 -9.00
CA ARG A 22 3.13 -8.40 -8.90
C ARG A 22 2.49 -7.74 -7.66
N PRO A 23 3.13 -6.73 -7.05
CA PRO A 23 2.59 -6.04 -5.87
C PRO A 23 1.17 -5.49 -6.04
N GLU A 24 0.86 -5.00 -7.24
CA GLU A 24 -0.45 -4.43 -7.59
C GLU A 24 -1.54 -5.47 -7.87
N ASP A 25 -1.20 -6.76 -8.02
CA ASP A 25 -2.21 -7.79 -8.24
C ASP A 25 -3.04 -8.08 -6.99
N TYR A 26 -2.50 -7.78 -5.80
CA TYR A 26 -3.25 -7.93 -4.56
C TYR A 26 -4.32 -6.85 -4.43
N LEU A 27 -5.59 -7.26 -4.53
CA LEU A 27 -6.77 -6.38 -4.60
C LEU A 27 -6.91 -5.38 -3.44
N TYR A 28 -6.33 -5.73 -2.29
CA TYR A 28 -6.37 -4.93 -1.06
C TYR A 28 -5.04 -4.22 -0.77
N SER A 29 -4.10 -4.18 -1.72
CA SER A 29 -2.82 -3.47 -1.60
C SER A 29 -2.94 -2.04 -2.08
N SER A 30 -2.28 -1.12 -1.38
CA SER A 30 -2.11 0.27 -1.86
C SER A 30 -1.16 0.38 -3.05
N ALA A 31 -0.39 -0.66 -3.39
CA ALA A 31 0.44 -0.71 -4.59
C ALA A 31 -0.37 -0.39 -5.87
N ARG A 32 -1.65 -0.81 -5.89
CA ARG A 32 -2.62 -0.51 -6.97
C ARG A 32 -2.82 0.98 -7.22
N ASN A 33 -2.77 1.80 -6.17
CA ASN A 33 -2.93 3.24 -6.30
C ASN A 33 -1.74 3.88 -7.01
N TYR A 34 -0.52 3.35 -6.82
CA TYR A 34 0.68 3.84 -7.50
C TYR A 34 0.71 3.48 -8.99
N THR A 35 -0.06 2.47 -9.41
CA THR A 35 -0.18 2.03 -10.80
C THR A 35 -1.44 2.53 -11.50
N GLY A 36 -2.28 3.33 -10.82
CA GLY A 36 -3.53 3.84 -11.38
C GLY A 36 -4.64 2.78 -11.53
N LEU A 37 -4.45 1.59 -10.96
CA LEU A 37 -5.46 0.53 -10.97
C LEU A 37 -6.56 0.80 -9.94
N ARG A 38 -7.77 0.30 -10.23
CA ARG A 38 -8.90 0.36 -9.29
C ARG A 38 -8.56 -0.41 -8.01
N ASN A 39 -8.73 0.22 -6.85
CA ASN A 39 -8.57 -0.41 -5.54
C ASN A 39 -9.94 -0.76 -4.92
N TYR A 40 -9.97 -1.80 -4.08
CA TYR A 40 -11.15 -2.21 -3.30
C TYR A 40 -11.20 -1.53 -1.93
N LEU A 41 -10.08 -0.97 -1.47
CA LEU A 41 -10.01 -0.20 -0.23
C LEU A 41 -9.81 1.29 -0.53
N GLU A 42 -10.44 2.13 0.28
CA GLU A 42 -10.23 3.58 0.27
C GLU A 42 -8.97 3.94 1.07
N ILE A 43 -8.21 4.93 0.59
CA ILE A 43 -7.09 5.48 1.34
C ILE A 43 -7.60 6.56 2.30
N ILE A 44 -7.52 6.26 3.60
CA ILE A 44 -7.85 7.20 4.66
C ILE A 44 -6.61 8.05 4.98
N LYS A 45 -6.76 9.38 4.96
CA LYS A 45 -5.69 10.36 5.27
C LYS A 45 -6.01 11.14 6.54
N GLU A 46 -6.19 10.44 7.66
CA GLU A 46 -6.56 11.05 8.96
C GLU A 46 -5.36 11.24 9.90
N TRP A 47 -4.18 10.71 9.55
CA TRP A 47 -2.98 10.86 10.38
C TRP A 47 -2.57 12.33 10.50
N GLY A 48 -2.64 12.88 11.72
CA GLY A 48 -2.36 14.30 12.02
C GLY A 48 -3.56 15.15 12.42
N LYS A 49 -4.79 14.61 12.42
CA LYS A 49 -6.00 15.34 12.90
C LYS A 49 -6.31 15.16 14.40
N LEU A 50 -5.41 14.53 15.16
CA LEU A 50 -5.63 14.18 16.57
C LEU A 50 -5.28 15.30 17.59
N GLU A 51 -4.96 16.52 17.15
CA GLU A 51 -4.64 17.64 18.06
C GLU A 51 -5.51 18.90 17.85
N ARG A 52 -6.84 18.75 17.91
CA ARG A 52 -7.75 19.86 18.23
C ARG A 52 -8.86 19.37 19.16
N ILE A 53 -8.47 19.01 20.39
CA ILE A 53 -9.34 19.03 21.58
C ILE A 53 -8.51 19.63 22.71
#